data_AF-A0A923JVJ4-F1
#
_entry.id   AF-A0A923JVJ4-F1
#
_cell.length_a   1.000
_cell.length_b   1.000
_cell.length_c   1.000
_cell.angle_alpha   90.00
_cell.angle_beta   90.00
_cell.angle_gamma   90.00
#
_symmetry.space_group_name_H-M   'P 1'
#
loop_
_entity.id
_entity.type
_entity.pdbx_description
1 polymer ?
#
loop_
_entity_poly.entity_id
_entity_poly.type
_entity_poly.pdbx_seq_one_letter_code
_entity_poly.pdbx_strand_id
1 'polypeptide(L)'
;MFSARITAVSLCLATLGMANAALADSKAENHKTAVTILAMEQVCNKAIPGLNGTVDNALANEPMDDALKAEIMALRSAPGSKTQIDDMANRLSGSPLSALAVEQGTCKMYAAK
;
A
#
# COMPACT_ATOMS: atom_id res chain seq x y z
N MET A 1 -14.94 46.95 45.49
CA MET A 1 -13.72 46.60 44.73
C MET A 1 -14.11 45.58 43.70
N PHE A 2 -14.00 45.94 42.41
CA PHE A 2 -14.27 45.07 41.28
C PHE A 2 -13.09 44.10 41.07
N SER A 3 -13.35 42.80 40.94
CA SER A 3 -12.39 41.87 40.32
C SER A 3 -13.13 40.94 39.39
N ALA A 4 -12.96 41.18 38.09
CA ALA A 4 -13.40 40.35 36.99
C ALA A 4 -12.18 39.66 36.35
N ARG A 5 -12.43 38.47 35.79
CA ARG A 5 -11.56 37.68 34.89
C ARG A 5 -10.42 36.97 35.63
N ILE A 6 -10.16 35.68 35.41
CA ILE A 6 -9.61 35.11 34.17
C ILE A 6 -10.24 33.73 33.90
N THR A 7 -11.10 33.71 32.89
CA THR A 7 -11.41 32.53 32.08
C THR A 7 -10.21 32.25 31.16
N ALA A 8 -10.06 30.98 30.78
CA ALA A 8 -9.21 30.46 29.70
C ALA A 8 -7.74 30.17 30.06
N VAL A 9 -7.42 28.90 30.33
CA VAL A 9 -6.42 28.11 29.59
C VAL A 9 -6.72 26.62 29.84
N SER A 10 -7.57 25.99 29.02
CA SER A 10 -7.58 24.52 28.88
C SER A 10 -8.23 24.10 27.55
N LEU A 11 -7.80 24.72 26.46
CA LEU A 11 -8.34 24.48 25.12
C LEU A 11 -7.21 24.40 24.09
N CYS A 12 -6.20 23.57 24.36
CA CYS A 12 -5.14 23.25 23.39
C CYS A 12 -4.83 21.75 23.24
N LEU A 13 -5.60 20.84 23.84
CA LEU A 13 -5.37 19.39 23.65
C LEU A 13 -6.22 18.74 22.53
N ALA A 14 -7.12 19.49 21.88
CA ALA A 14 -8.01 18.94 20.85
C ALA A 14 -7.45 19.01 19.41
N THR A 15 -6.36 19.75 19.16
CA THR A 15 -5.86 19.96 17.78
C THR A 15 -4.75 19.00 17.36
N LEU A 16 -4.17 18.21 18.27
CA LEU A 16 -3.18 17.18 17.94
C LEU A 16 -3.79 15.85 17.47
N GLY A 17 -5.11 15.65 17.64
CA GLY A 17 -5.78 14.39 17.27
C GLY A 17 -6.00 14.20 15.77
N MET A 18 -6.09 15.28 14.99
CA MET A 18 -6.47 15.21 13.57
C MET A 18 -5.28 14.95 12.63
N ALA A 19 -4.06 15.30 13.03
CA ALA A 19 -2.86 14.99 12.24
C ALA A 19 -2.47 13.50 12.33
N ASN A 20 -2.68 12.87 13.48
CA ASN A 20 -2.43 11.44 13.67
C ASN A 20 -3.40 10.56 12.88
N ALA A 21 -4.64 11.00 12.68
CA ALA A 21 -5.61 10.27 11.88
C ALA A 21 -5.19 10.22 10.40
N ALA A 22 -4.75 11.35 9.82
CA ALA A 22 -4.30 11.41 8.42
C ALA A 22 -3.02 10.59 8.18
N LEU A 23 -2.08 10.58 9.12
CA LEU A 23 -0.86 9.77 9.04
C LEU A 23 -1.12 8.27 9.23
N ALA A 24 -2.04 7.91 10.14
CA ALA A 24 -2.44 6.52 10.34
C ALA A 24 -3.21 5.97 9.13
N ASP A 25 -4.08 6.79 8.53
CA ASP A 25 -4.83 6.48 7.31
C ASP A 25 -3.87 6.28 6.12
N SER A 26 -2.93 7.21 5.91
CA SER A 26 -1.91 7.10 4.86
C SER A 26 -1.03 5.85 5.02
N LYS A 27 -0.67 5.49 6.26
CA LYS A 27 0.11 4.27 6.53
C LYS A 27 -0.69 3.00 6.23
N ALA A 28 -1.97 2.96 6.61
CA ALA A 28 -2.85 1.84 6.34
C ALA A 28 -3.08 1.67 4.82
N GLU A 29 -3.27 2.78 4.10
CA GLU A 29 -3.43 2.79 2.64
C GLU A 29 -2.13 2.38 1.92
N ASN A 30 -0.97 2.85 2.38
CA ASN A 30 0.34 2.41 1.85
C ASN A 30 0.56 0.91 2.09
N HIS A 31 0.24 0.41 3.29
CA HIS A 31 0.35 -1.01 3.61
C HIS A 31 -0.54 -1.86 2.70
N LYS A 32 -1.81 -1.48 2.56
CA LYS A 32 -2.76 -2.18 1.68
C LYS A 32 -2.30 -2.16 0.23
N THR A 33 -1.85 -1.00 -0.25
CA THR A 33 -1.31 -0.83 -1.60
C THR A 33 -0.08 -1.71 -1.84
N ALA A 34 0.85 -1.74 -0.88
CA ALA A 34 2.06 -2.55 -0.95
C ALA A 34 1.73 -4.06 -1.00
N VAL A 35 0.80 -4.53 -0.15
CA VAL A 35 0.31 -5.92 -0.19
C VAL A 35 -0.33 -6.24 -1.55
N THR A 36 -1.15 -5.33 -2.09
CA THR A 36 -1.78 -5.51 -3.40
C THR A 36 -0.76 -5.57 -4.54
N ILE A 37 0.24 -4.69 -4.55
CA ILE A 37 1.30 -4.67 -5.57
C ILE A 37 2.10 -5.98 -5.57
N LEU A 38 2.46 -6.48 -4.37
CA LEU A 38 3.16 -7.75 -4.21
C LEU A 38 2.29 -8.95 -4.58
N ALA A 39 1.00 -8.92 -4.25
CA ALA A 39 0.06 -9.96 -4.63
C ALA A 39 -0.16 -10.01 -6.15
N MET A 40 -0.22 -8.85 -6.81
CA MET A 40 -0.33 -8.74 -8.26
C MET A 40 0.88 -9.32 -8.99
N GLU A 41 2.09 -9.24 -8.43
CA GLU A 41 3.27 -9.94 -8.95
C GLU A 41 3.01 -11.45 -9.07
N GLN A 42 2.45 -12.06 -8.02
CA GLN A 42 2.11 -13.49 -8.02
C GLN A 42 1.00 -13.81 -9.01
N VAL A 43 -0.06 -12.99 -9.06
CA VAL A 43 -1.17 -13.17 -10.00
C VAL A 43 -0.66 -13.12 -11.44
N CYS A 44 0.15 -12.12 -11.77
CA CYS A 44 0.70 -11.94 -13.11
C CYS A 44 1.65 -13.06 -13.52
N ASN A 45 2.54 -13.49 -12.61
CA ASN A 45 3.43 -14.62 -12.86
C ASN A 45 2.69 -15.95 -13.03
N LYS A 46 1.57 -16.12 -12.34
CA LYS A 46 0.69 -17.29 -12.51
C LYS A 46 -0.11 -17.25 -13.81
N ALA A 47 -0.59 -16.06 -14.18
CA ALA A 47 -1.44 -15.88 -15.36
C ALA A 47 -0.65 -15.89 -16.67
N ILE A 48 0.61 -15.44 -16.66
CA ILE A 48 1.46 -15.31 -17.84
C ILE A 48 2.72 -16.16 -17.67
N PRO A 49 2.73 -17.41 -18.18
CA PRO A 49 3.92 -18.26 -18.16
C PRO A 49 5.11 -17.57 -18.83
N GLY A 50 6.26 -17.55 -18.15
CA GLY A 50 7.49 -16.96 -18.66
C GLY A 50 7.63 -15.44 -18.47
N LEU A 51 6.65 -14.77 -17.84
CA LEU A 51 6.75 -13.33 -17.53
C LEU A 51 7.94 -13.01 -16.62
N ASN A 52 8.19 -13.86 -15.59
CA ASN A 52 9.19 -13.64 -14.54
C ASN A 52 9.17 -12.21 -13.99
N GLY A 53 7.96 -11.69 -13.82
CA GLY A 53 7.73 -10.31 -13.47
C GLY A 53 8.04 -10.04 -12.01
N THR A 54 8.54 -8.84 -11.74
CA THR A 54 8.88 -8.39 -10.39
C THR A 54 8.25 -7.02 -10.12
N VAL A 55 7.93 -6.76 -8.86
CA VAL A 55 7.55 -5.43 -8.40
C VAL A 55 8.66 -4.43 -8.74
N ASP A 56 9.94 -4.80 -8.63
CA ASP A 56 11.06 -3.90 -8.98
C ASP A 56 10.99 -3.41 -10.43
N ASN A 57 10.59 -4.25 -11.38
CA ASN A 57 10.39 -3.86 -12.77
C ASN A 57 9.22 -2.89 -12.95
N ALA A 58 8.12 -3.13 -12.21
CA ALA A 58 6.96 -2.25 -12.18
C ALA A 58 7.31 -0.88 -11.57
N LEU A 59 8.20 -0.88 -10.58
CA LEU A 59 8.66 0.33 -9.90
C LEU A 59 9.75 1.09 -10.66
N ALA A 60 10.41 0.48 -11.64
CA ALA A 60 11.59 1.08 -12.28
C ALA A 60 11.31 2.39 -13.04
N ASN A 61 10.06 2.66 -13.45
CA ASN A 61 9.72 3.84 -14.26
C ASN A 61 8.62 4.73 -13.65
N GLU A 62 8.00 4.33 -12.54
CA GLU A 62 6.90 5.07 -11.95
C GLU A 62 7.42 5.99 -10.83
N PRO A 63 7.01 7.28 -10.79
CA PRO A 63 7.29 8.14 -9.67
C PRO A 63 6.49 7.63 -8.46
N MET A 64 7.12 6.77 -7.65
CA MET A 64 6.49 6.18 -6.49
C MET A 64 6.85 6.95 -5.22
N ASP A 65 5.88 7.08 -4.33
CA ASP A 65 6.10 7.63 -3.00
C ASP A 65 7.12 6.80 -2.21
N ASP A 66 8.08 7.48 -1.56
CA ASP A 66 9.17 6.84 -0.81
C ASP A 66 8.63 6.00 0.37
N ALA A 67 7.51 6.42 0.99
CA ALA A 67 6.92 5.68 2.09
C ALA A 67 6.27 4.37 1.60
N LEU A 68 5.61 4.38 0.44
CA LEU A 68 5.12 3.16 -0.20
C LEU A 68 6.28 2.22 -0.58
N LYS A 69 7.40 2.75 -1.08
CA LYS A 69 8.58 1.95 -1.43
C LYS A 69 9.18 1.29 -0.20
N ALA A 70 9.33 2.04 0.88
CA ALA A 70 9.80 1.52 2.15
C ALA A 70 8.88 0.43 2.69
N GLU A 71 7.57 0.58 2.57
CA GLU A 71 6.58 -0.42 3.01
C GLU A 71 6.67 -1.71 2.18
N ILE A 72 6.83 -1.62 0.86
CA ILE A 72 7.05 -2.80 -0.01
C ILE A 72 8.31 -3.57 0.42
N MET A 73 9.41 -2.86 0.68
CA MET A 73 10.65 -3.47 1.15
C MET A 73 10.48 -4.10 2.54
N ALA A 74 9.79 -3.40 3.45
CA ALA A 74 9.49 -3.91 4.79
C ALA A 74 8.65 -5.19 4.74
N LEU A 75 7.61 -5.23 3.91
CA LEU A 75 6.79 -6.43 3.71
C LEU A 75 7.59 -7.58 3.12
N ARG A 76 8.43 -7.35 2.10
CA ARG A 76 9.27 -8.39 1.52
C ARG A 76 10.25 -9.00 2.53
N SER A 77 10.78 -8.21 3.45
CA SER A 77 11.69 -8.67 4.50
C SER A 77 10.99 -9.24 5.73
N ALA A 78 9.69 -9.00 5.90
CA ALA A 78 8.93 -9.48 7.04
C ALA A 78 8.54 -10.96 6.86
N PRO A 79 8.96 -11.88 7.74
CA PRO A 79 8.64 -13.31 7.59
C PRO A 79 7.15 -13.63 7.73
N GLY A 80 6.35 -12.74 8.34
CA GLY A 80 4.91 -12.91 8.52
C GLY A 80 4.02 -12.35 7.41
N SER A 81 4.57 -11.58 6.46
CA SER A 81 3.79 -10.92 5.41
C SER A 81 3.34 -11.86 4.29
N LYS A 82 4.05 -12.98 4.11
CA LYS A 82 3.80 -13.93 3.01
C LYS A 82 2.36 -14.43 3.01
N THR A 83 1.82 -14.83 4.16
CA THR A 83 0.44 -15.30 4.27
C THR A 83 -0.57 -14.25 3.82
N GLN A 84 -0.34 -12.98 4.19
CA GLN A 84 -1.22 -11.87 3.82
C GLN A 84 -1.17 -11.58 2.31
N ILE A 85 0.04 -11.62 1.72
CA ILE A 85 0.24 -11.43 0.28
C ILE A 85 -0.40 -12.59 -0.50
N ASP A 86 -0.21 -13.84 -0.04
CA ASP A 86 -0.78 -15.03 -0.67
C ASP A 86 -2.33 -15.03 -0.58
N ASP A 87 -2.91 -14.65 0.56
CA ASP A 87 -4.37 -14.48 0.70
C ASP A 87 -4.91 -13.43 -0.28
N MET A 88 -4.25 -12.27 -0.35
CA MET A 88 -4.61 -11.23 -1.31
C MET A 88 -4.49 -11.73 -2.76
N ALA A 89 -3.42 -12.45 -3.10
CA ALA A 89 -3.22 -13.00 -4.44
C ALA A 89 -4.31 -14.00 -4.81
N ASN A 90 -4.75 -14.83 -3.87
CA ASN A 90 -5.86 -15.76 -4.05
C ASN A 90 -7.18 -15.02 -4.29
N ARG A 91 -7.47 -13.98 -3.49
CA ARG A 91 -8.66 -13.13 -3.67
C ARG A 91 -8.67 -12.42 -5.01
N LEU A 92 -7.53 -11.90 -5.45
CA LEU A 92 -7.36 -11.27 -6.75
C LEU A 92 -7.53 -12.28 -7.89
N SER A 93 -6.90 -13.45 -7.79
CA SER A 93 -7.00 -14.52 -8.79
C SER A 93 -8.41 -15.07 -8.95
N GLY A 94 -9.20 -15.10 -7.87
CA GLY A 94 -10.63 -15.49 -7.92
C GLY A 94 -11.56 -14.36 -8.38
N SER A 95 -11.05 -13.13 -8.53
CA SER A 95 -11.80 -11.96 -8.95
C SER A 95 -11.74 -11.77 -10.47
N PRO A 96 -12.81 -11.26 -11.11
CA PRO A 96 -12.77 -10.80 -12.50
C PRO A 96 -11.68 -9.77 -12.79
N LEU A 97 -11.18 -9.08 -11.75
CA LEU A 97 -10.09 -8.11 -11.84
C LEU A 97 -8.77 -8.75 -12.30
N SER A 98 -8.53 -10.03 -12.00
CA SER A 98 -7.31 -10.71 -12.47
C SER A 98 -7.28 -10.85 -13.99
N ALA A 99 -8.38 -11.29 -14.59
CA ALA A 99 -8.54 -11.36 -16.04
C ALA A 99 -8.40 -9.97 -16.67
N LEU A 100 -9.04 -8.96 -16.07
CA LEU A 100 -8.95 -7.58 -16.55
C LEU A 100 -7.51 -7.03 -16.46
N ALA A 101 -6.78 -7.31 -15.38
CA ALA A 101 -5.40 -6.86 -15.23
C ALA A 101 -4.45 -7.51 -16.25
N VAL A 102 -4.75 -8.74 -16.68
CA VAL A 102 -4.03 -9.41 -17.76
C VAL A 102 -4.41 -8.81 -19.12
N GLU A 103 -5.70 -8.65 -19.42
CA GLU A 103 -6.20 -8.08 -20.68
C GLU A 103 -5.75 -6.63 -20.89
N GLN A 104 -5.83 -5.80 -19.85
CA GLN A 104 -5.39 -4.39 -19.89
C GLN A 104 -3.87 -4.24 -19.92
N GLY A 105 -3.13 -5.35 -19.84
CA GLY A 105 -1.68 -5.33 -19.87
C GLY A 105 -1.03 -4.77 -18.61
N THR A 106 -1.75 -4.65 -17.49
CA THR A 106 -1.20 -4.23 -16.19
C THR A 106 -0.03 -5.13 -15.78
N CYS A 107 -0.10 -6.43 -16.08
CA CYS A 107 1.00 -7.36 -15.85
C CYS A 107 2.27 -7.07 -16.65
N LYS A 108 2.20 -6.32 -17.75
CA LYS A 108 3.38 -5.92 -18.53
C LYS A 108 4.31 -4.99 -17.74
N MET A 109 3.78 -4.24 -16.77
CA MET A 109 4.60 -3.38 -15.93
C MET A 109 5.59 -4.20 -15.08
N TYR A 110 5.21 -5.43 -14.72
CA TYR A 110 6.06 -6.34 -13.95
C TYR A 110 7.11 -7.04 -14.81
N ALA A 111 6.92 -7.11 -16.13
CA ALA A 111 7.86 -7.80 -17.03
C ALA A 111 9.26 -7.18 -16.96
N ALA A 112 10.28 -8.02 -17.16
CA ALA A 112 11.65 -7.51 -17.33
C ALA A 112 11.69 -6.54 -18.54
N LYS A 113 12.39 -5.42 -18.36
CA LYS A 113 12.63 -4.43 -19.42
C LYS A 113 13.89 -4.74 -20.21
#